data_AF-L1JS27-F1
#
_entry.id   AF-L1JS27-F1
#
_cell.length_a   1.000
_cell.length_b   1.000
_cell.length_c   1.000
_cell.angle_alpha   90.00
_cell.angle_beta   90.00
_cell.angle_gamma   90.00
#
_symmetry.space_group_name_H-M   'P 1'
#
loop_
_entity.id
_entity.type
_entity.pdbx_description
1 polymer ?
#
loop_
_entity_poly.entity_id
_entity_poly.type
_entity_poly.pdbx_seq_one_letter_code
_entity_poly.pdbx_strand_id
1 'polypeptide(L)'
;MDFANDAFQFYTIHQKDHHGGDKAMDPKHVYANTTNPSICPILSLGVYWLMFPVDHSTSGGRLFPGTSQYERFRKLFSKRLLQDKDVLVALENNGLHVGDLGTHSIRKGSATYTASG
;
A
#
# COMPACT_ATOMS: atom_id res chain seq x y z
N MET A 1 10.75 -4.71 -10.18
CA MET A 1 10.98 -4.08 -8.86
C MET A 1 12.47 -4.15 -8.67
N ASP A 2 13.10 -3.01 -8.48
CA ASP A 2 14.57 -2.92 -8.37
C ASP A 2 14.93 -1.85 -7.34
N PHE A 3 16.13 -1.94 -6.76
CA PHE A 3 16.67 -0.88 -5.92
C PHE A 3 17.67 -0.07 -6.75
N ALA A 4 17.35 1.20 -7.00
CA ALA A 4 18.27 2.13 -7.65
C ALA A 4 18.68 3.21 -6.66
N ASN A 5 19.99 3.31 -6.41
CA ASN A 5 20.56 4.17 -5.37
C ASN A 5 19.93 3.88 -3.98
N ASP A 6 19.23 4.86 -3.42
CA ASP A 6 18.54 4.82 -2.12
C ASP A 6 17.03 4.58 -2.24
N ALA A 7 16.52 4.33 -3.45
CA ALA A 7 15.09 4.17 -3.72
C ALA A 7 14.74 2.74 -4.15
N PHE A 8 13.64 2.22 -3.59
CA PHE A 8 12.94 1.08 -4.18
C PHE A 8 12.06 1.55 -5.33
N GLN A 9 12.24 0.96 -6.51
CA GLN A 9 11.55 1.36 -7.72
C GLN A 9 10.53 0.32 -8.18
N PHE A 10 9.36 0.79 -8.60
CA PHE A 10 8.36 -0.04 -9.26
C PHE A 10 7.69 0.69 -10.42
N TYR A 11 7.20 -0.09 -11.39
CA TYR A 11 6.53 0.41 -12.59
C TYR A 11 5.03 0.12 -12.50
N THR A 12 4.22 1.12 -12.84
CA THR A 12 2.76 1.00 -12.87
C THR A 12 2.27 0.78 -14.30
N ILE A 13 1.98 -0.46 -14.68
CA ILE A 13 1.61 -0.84 -16.06
C ILE A 13 0.31 -0.18 -16.55
N HIS A 14 -0.58 0.21 -15.64
CA HIS A 14 -1.82 0.90 -15.97
C HIS A 14 -2.08 2.04 -14.97
N GLN A 15 -2.24 3.26 -15.49
CA GLN A 15 -2.60 4.45 -14.73
C GLN A 15 -3.89 5.05 -15.31
N LYS A 16 -4.87 5.37 -14.46
CA LYS A 16 -6.20 5.80 -14.91
C LYS A 16 -6.25 7.20 -15.50
N ASP A 17 -5.30 8.05 -15.13
CA ASP A 17 -5.13 9.40 -15.65
C ASP A 17 -4.46 9.41 -17.05
N HIS A 18 -3.88 8.29 -17.48
CA HIS A 18 -3.15 8.21 -18.75
C HIS A 18 -3.91 7.39 -19.80
N HIS A 19 -4.88 8.02 -20.45
CA HIS A 19 -5.68 7.41 -21.53
C HIS A 19 -4.95 7.30 -22.88
N GLY A 20 -3.84 8.03 -23.06
CA GLY A 20 -3.16 8.19 -24.36
C GLY A 20 -2.02 7.21 -24.65
N GLY A 21 -1.55 6.42 -23.69
CA GLY A 21 -0.53 5.38 -23.92
C GLY A 21 0.89 5.86 -24.30
N ASP A 22 1.07 7.13 -24.68
CA ASP A 22 2.30 7.63 -25.32
C ASP A 22 3.46 8.01 -24.38
N LYS A 23 3.29 7.92 -23.05
CA LYS A 23 4.33 8.36 -22.10
C LYS A 23 5.12 7.14 -21.62
N ALA A 24 6.45 7.21 -21.71
CA ALA A 24 7.33 6.26 -21.06
C ALA A 24 6.96 6.19 -19.56
N MET A 25 6.80 4.98 -19.04
CA MET A 25 6.42 4.79 -17.65
C MET A 25 7.62 5.07 -16.75
N ASP A 26 7.68 6.29 -16.25
CA ASP A 26 8.68 6.68 -15.27
C ASP A 26 8.55 5.78 -14.03
N PRO A 27 9.66 5.23 -13.50
CA PRO A 27 9.62 4.43 -12.29
C PRO A 27 9.12 5.26 -11.12
N LYS A 28 8.26 4.68 -10.28
CA LYS A 28 7.84 5.26 -9.01
C LYS A 28 8.86 4.90 -7.94
N HIS A 29 9.26 5.88 -7.14
CA HIS A 29 10.28 5.72 -6.11
C HIS A 29 9.66 5.63 -4.72
N VAL A 30 10.11 4.66 -3.92
CA VAL A 30 9.74 4.49 -2.52
C VAL A 30 11.01 4.52 -1.69
N TYR A 31 11.07 5.47 -0.75
CA TYR A 31 12.21 5.64 0.14
C TYR A 31 11.94 5.05 1.52
N ALA A 32 13.01 4.67 2.21
CA ALA A 32 12.92 4.27 3.61
C ALA A 32 12.65 5.50 4.49
N ASN A 33 11.73 5.36 5.45
CA ASN A 33 11.55 6.33 6.52
C ASN A 33 12.30 5.85 7.78
N THR A 34 13.49 6.39 8.02
CA THR A 34 14.33 6.01 9.16
C THR A 34 13.95 6.72 10.46
N THR A 35 13.23 7.85 10.38
CA THR A 35 12.83 8.63 11.56
C THR A 35 11.57 8.09 12.21
N ASN A 36 10.67 7.49 11.42
CA ASN A 36 9.50 6.79 11.91
C ASN A 36 9.37 5.38 11.29
N PRO A 37 10.01 4.37 11.91
CA PRO A 37 9.99 3.00 11.42
C PRO A 37 8.57 2.40 11.31
N SER A 38 7.63 2.83 12.15
CA SER A 38 6.27 2.29 12.19
C SER A 38 5.47 2.51 10.89
N ILE A 39 5.84 3.55 10.13
CA ILE A 39 5.21 3.89 8.84
C ILE A 39 6.18 3.69 7.66
N CYS A 40 7.34 3.08 7.88
CA CYS A 40 8.34 2.87 6.84
C CYS A 40 7.91 1.74 5.89
N PRO A 41 7.68 2.02 4.59
CA PRO A 41 7.21 1.01 3.64
C PRO A 41 8.29 -0.05 3.37
N ILE A 42 9.57 0.34 3.31
CA ILE A 42 10.68 -0.58 3.08
C ILE A 42 10.85 -1.55 4.26
N LEU A 43 10.75 -1.05 5.49
CA LEU A 43 10.80 -1.91 6.68
C LEU A 43 9.60 -2.86 6.72
N SER A 44 8.40 -2.34 6.44
CA SER A 44 7.18 -3.16 6.39
C SER A 44 7.27 -4.28 5.36
N LEU A 45 7.85 -3.99 4.19
CA LEU A 45 8.12 -4.97 3.14
C LEU A 45 9.15 -6.02 3.57
N GLY A 46 10.22 -5.61 4.25
CA GLY A 46 11.23 -6.52 4.79
C GLY A 46 10.63 -7.49 5.83
N VAL A 47 9.83 -6.97 6.78
CA VAL A 47 9.10 -7.79 7.76
C VAL A 47 8.14 -8.76 7.06
N TYR A 48 7.46 -8.30 6.01
CA TYR A 48 6.60 -9.17 5.21
C TYR A 48 7.39 -10.32 4.58
N TRP A 49 8.53 -10.08 3.93
CA TRP A 49 9.33 -11.14 3.32
C TRP A 49 9.95 -12.12 4.31
N LEU A 50 10.27 -11.67 5.53
CA LEU A 50 10.71 -12.56 6.60
C LEU A 50 9.59 -13.52 7.05
N MET A 51 8.33 -13.07 7.00
CA MET A 51 7.17 -13.88 7.36
C MET A 51 6.61 -14.71 6.20
N PHE A 52 6.80 -14.23 4.97
CA PHE A 52 6.26 -14.82 3.75
C PHE A 52 7.39 -14.93 2.71
N PRO A 53 8.08 -16.08 2.63
CA PRO A 53 9.20 -16.28 1.72
C PRO A 53 8.81 -15.99 0.26
N VAL A 54 9.71 -15.32 -0.47
CA VAL A 54 9.49 -14.88 -1.86
C VAL A 54 9.23 -16.07 -2.80
N ASP A 55 9.89 -17.20 -2.55
CA ASP A 55 9.77 -18.45 -3.31
C ASP A 55 8.59 -19.33 -2.89
N HIS A 56 7.53 -18.74 -2.33
CA HIS A 56 6.34 -19.52 -2.03
C HIS A 56 5.71 -20.02 -3.32
N SER A 57 5.65 -21.35 -3.52
CA SER A 57 5.09 -22.01 -4.72
C SER A 57 3.67 -21.56 -5.10
N THR A 58 2.93 -20.98 -4.15
CA THR A 58 1.56 -20.47 -4.30
C THR A 58 1.50 -19.01 -4.76
N SER A 59 2.62 -18.27 -4.72
CA SER A 59 2.69 -16.85 -5.10
C SER A 59 2.63 -16.66 -6.61
N GLY A 60 3.21 -17.60 -7.38
CA GLY A 60 3.34 -17.49 -8.84
C GLY A 60 4.13 -16.24 -9.25
N GLY A 61 5.15 -15.87 -8.47
CA GLY A 61 5.96 -14.68 -8.71
C GLY A 61 5.31 -13.35 -8.30
N ARG A 62 4.13 -13.39 -7.67
CA ARG A 62 3.45 -12.18 -7.16
C ARG A 62 3.97 -11.81 -5.78
N LEU A 63 4.10 -10.50 -5.53
CA LEU A 63 4.48 -9.98 -4.23
C LEU A 63 3.52 -10.42 -3.11
N PHE A 64 2.22 -10.41 -3.40
CA PHE A 64 1.18 -10.92 -2.50
C PHE A 64 0.51 -12.15 -3.14
N PRO A 65 0.54 -13.33 -2.49
CA PRO A 65 -0.04 -14.55 -3.04
C PRO A 65 -1.57 -14.49 -3.04
N GLY A 66 -2.22 -15.24 -3.94
CA GLY A 66 -3.68 -15.33 -4.08
C GLY A 66 -4.32 -14.29 -5.00
N THR A 67 -5.63 -14.41 -5.24
CA THR A 67 -6.36 -13.66 -6.28
C THR A 67 -7.26 -12.54 -5.74
N SER A 68 -7.59 -12.54 -4.45
CA SER A 68 -8.56 -11.61 -3.85
C SER A 68 -7.90 -10.59 -2.90
N GLN A 69 -6.92 -9.83 -3.41
CA GLN A 69 -6.15 -8.87 -2.60
C GLN A 69 -7.03 -7.74 -2.06
N TYR A 70 -7.93 -7.21 -2.89
CA TYR A 70 -8.86 -6.15 -2.49
C TYR A 70 -9.72 -6.57 -1.30
N GLU A 71 -10.36 -7.74 -1.35
CA GLU A 71 -11.20 -8.23 -0.27
C GLU A 71 -10.42 -8.56 1.00
N ARG A 72 -9.19 -9.08 0.84
CA ARG A 72 -8.29 -9.33 1.97
C ARG A 72 -7.93 -8.04 2.68
N PHE A 73 -7.51 -7.03 1.93
CA PHE A 73 -7.22 -5.70 2.46
C PHE A 73 -8.45 -5.10 3.13
N ARG A 74 -9.61 -5.11 2.46
CA ARG A 74 -10.87 -4.58 2.98
C ARG A 74 -11.26 -5.21 4.32
N LYS A 75 -11.16 -6.54 4.43
CA LYS A 75 -11.46 -7.26 5.67
C LYS A 75 -10.49 -6.91 6.79
N LEU A 76 -9.19 -6.86 6.52
CA LEU A 76 -8.18 -6.49 7.52
C LEU A 76 -8.34 -5.04 7.96
N PHE A 77 -8.59 -4.14 7.01
CA PHE A 77 -8.82 -2.73 7.29
C PHE A 77 -10.06 -2.54 8.19
N SER A 78 -11.21 -3.09 7.81
CA SER A 78 -12.45 -2.85 8.56
C SER A 78 -12.56 -3.64 9.87
N LYS A 79 -12.08 -4.89 9.90
CA LYS A 79 -12.26 -5.78 11.06
C LYS A 79 -11.11 -5.72 12.06
N ARG A 80 -9.94 -5.21 11.65
CA ARG A 80 -8.76 -5.16 12.52
C ARG A 80 -8.32 -3.73 12.76
N LEU A 81 -7.96 -2.99 11.70
CA LEU A 81 -7.38 -1.65 11.88
C LEU A 81 -8.39 -0.66 12.45
N LEU A 82 -9.59 -0.57 11.88
CA LEU A 82 -10.61 0.36 12.36
C LEU A 82 -11.26 -0.06 13.70
N GLN A 83 -10.92 -1.24 14.22
CA GLN A 83 -11.37 -1.72 15.53
C GLN A 83 -10.28 -1.59 16.60
N ASP A 84 -9.09 -1.13 16.21
CA ASP A 84 -8.00 -0.90 17.14
C ASP A 84 -8.33 0.29 18.06
N LYS A 85 -7.98 0.18 19.35
CA LYS A 85 -8.37 1.17 20.36
C LYS A 85 -7.76 2.54 20.08
N ASP A 86 -6.48 2.58 19.70
CA ASP A 86 -5.78 3.84 19.46
C ASP A 86 -6.31 4.51 18.19
N VAL A 87 -6.67 3.70 17.19
CA VAL A 87 -7.33 4.17 15.97
C VAL A 87 -8.72 4.73 16.28
N LEU A 88 -9.53 4.05 17.09
CA LEU A 88 -10.87 4.54 17.48
C LEU A 88 -10.80 5.88 18.20
N VAL A 89 -9.87 6.03 19.15
CA VAL A 89 -9.63 7.30 19.85
C VAL A 89 -9.20 8.39 18.86
N ALA A 90 -8.31 8.07 17.92
CA ALA A 90 -7.89 9.01 16.90
C ALA A 90 -9.04 9.44 15.98
N LEU A 91 -9.94 8.52 15.61
CA LEU A 91 -11.13 8.84 14.81
C LEU A 91 -12.06 9.79 15.55
N GLU A 92 -12.38 9.48 16.81
CA GLU A 92 -13.24 10.31 17.66
C GLU A 92 -12.67 11.72 17.84
N ASN A 93 -11.36 11.83 18.11
CA ASN A 93 -10.66 13.11 18.22
C ASN A 93 -10.69 13.95 16.93
N ASN A 94 -10.90 13.32 15.78
CA ASN A 94 -11.03 13.98 14.48
C ASN A 94 -12.49 14.11 14.02
N GLY A 95 -13.48 13.77 14.87
CA GLY A 95 -14.91 13.83 14.53
C GLY A 95 -15.33 12.81 13.47
N LEU A 96 -14.61 11.70 13.35
CA LEU A 96 -14.86 10.63 12.38
C LEU A 96 -15.40 9.38 13.08
N HIS A 97 -16.25 8.63 12.39
CA HIS A 97 -16.72 7.32 12.79
C HIS A 97 -16.15 6.23 11.88
N VAL A 98 -16.11 4.99 12.38
CA VAL A 98 -15.63 3.82 11.61
C VAL A 98 -16.34 3.68 10.25
N GLY A 99 -17.62 4.03 10.18
CA GLY A 99 -18.42 3.97 8.94
C GLY A 99 -18.02 5.01 7.89
N ASP A 100 -17.33 6.08 8.29
CA ASP A 100 -16.96 7.18 7.40
C ASP A 100 -15.72 6.84 6.55
N LEU A 101 -14.93 5.85 6.98
CA LEU A 101 -13.73 5.40 6.27
C LEU A 101 -13.95 4.07 5.55
N GLY A 102 -13.75 4.11 4.23
CA GLY A 102 -13.78 2.93 3.38
C GLY A 102 -12.50 2.75 2.57
N THR A 103 -12.31 1.54 2.05
CA THR A 103 -11.23 1.25 1.08
C THR A 103 -11.28 2.14 -0.16
N HIS A 104 -12.47 2.61 -0.54
CA HIS A 104 -12.66 3.56 -1.63
C HIS A 104 -12.06 4.94 -1.32
N SER A 105 -12.12 5.41 -0.07
CA SER A 105 -11.58 6.71 0.36
C SER A 105 -10.05 6.71 0.25
N ILE A 106 -9.40 5.61 0.69
CA ILE A 106 -7.95 5.42 0.57
C ILE A 106 -7.51 5.42 -0.90
N ARG A 107 -8.23 4.68 -1.74
CA ARG A 107 -7.89 4.55 -3.17
C ARG A 107 -7.99 5.87 -3.92
N LYS A 108 -8.93 6.75 -3.56
CA LYS A 108 -9.21 8.00 -4.30
C LYS A 108 -8.46 9.22 -3.77
N GLY A 109 -8.11 9.25 -2.48
CA GLY A 109 -7.39 10.35 -1.86
C GLY A 109 -5.87 10.17 -1.92
N SER A 110 -5.29 9.71 -0.81
CA SER A 110 -3.84 9.63 -0.61
C SER A 110 -3.13 8.76 -1.64
N ALA A 111 -3.70 7.59 -1.99
CA ALA A 111 -3.06 6.70 -2.96
C ALA A 111 -2.99 7.32 -4.37
N THR A 112 -4.03 8.03 -4.81
CA THR A 112 -4.00 8.78 -6.08
C THR A 112 -2.93 9.86 -6.03
N TYR A 113 -2.90 10.64 -4.95
CA TYR A 113 -1.93 11.73 -4.80
C TYR A 113 -0.49 11.21 -4.86
N THR A 114 -0.18 10.12 -4.15
CA THR A 114 1.15 9.50 -4.18
C THR A 114 1.49 8.85 -5.54
N ALA A 115 0.51 8.29 -6.24
CA ALA A 115 0.74 7.59 -7.50
C ALA A 115 0.76 8.50 -8.74
N SER A 116 0.12 9.66 -8.70
CA SER A 116 0.06 10.62 -9.82
C SER A 116 1.28 11.55 -9.92
N GLY A 117 2.20 11.49 -8.94
CA GLY A 117 3.47 12.21 -8.97
C GLY A 117 4.46 11.69 -10.01
#